data_AF-A0A957PNN7-F1
#
_entry.id   AF-A0A957PNN7-F1
#
_cell.length_a   1.000
_cell.length_b   1.000
_cell.length_c   1.000
_cell.angle_alpha   90.00
_cell.angle_beta   90.00
_cell.angle_gamma   90.00
#
_symmetry.space_group_name_H-M   'P 1'
#
loop_
_entity.id
_entity.type
_entity.pdbx_description
1 polymer ?
#
loop_
_entity_poly.entity_id
_entity_poly.type
_entity_poly.pdbx_seq_one_letter_code
_entity_poly.pdbx_strand_id
1 'polypeptide(L)'
;GDLSSWIVSENSTVTVTGDGAYGGQYAAYFGGIDNANEEFYQQVNVPNTGEQGSLTFWVNQFSEESAEGADFFCASIYDANTVEQIFDLGCLDGVEAINDSYDAEAWWLAQYEFQGADWNALKGKAILLAFQMYTDGSLLTTVLIDNISFQTDSTAVATPTPTPISTAQPSAQRTWTAILYIDGDNDLCNAYPRLLTRMEQELGDKIGPNGFLNITVLIDHHPGYCQGIGNAMRYLIQPNGAYTDGVNRWDMGEIH
;
A
#
# COMPACT_ATOMS: atom_id res chain seq x y z
N GLY A 1 -0.27 -10.41 15.83
CA GLY A 1 -1.33 -11.19 15.13
C GLY A 1 -1.18 -12.69 15.34
N ASP A 2 -2.14 -13.50 14.90
CA ASP A 2 -1.97 -14.98 14.83
C ASP A 2 -1.32 -15.35 13.49
N LEU A 3 -0.05 -15.73 13.55
CA LEU A 3 0.76 -16.11 12.38
C LEU A 3 0.99 -17.62 12.29
N SER A 4 0.30 -18.43 13.11
CA SER A 4 0.57 -19.87 13.24
C SER A 4 0.28 -20.72 12.00
N SER A 5 -0.52 -20.19 11.07
CA SER A 5 -0.88 -20.84 9.81
C SER A 5 -0.10 -20.33 8.60
N TRP A 6 0.82 -19.39 8.81
CA TRP A 6 1.73 -18.89 7.78
C TRP A 6 2.95 -19.79 7.67
N ILE A 7 3.52 -19.82 6.46
CA ILE A 7 4.62 -20.71 6.09
C ILE A 7 5.80 -19.84 5.68
N VAL A 8 6.97 -20.12 6.25
CA VAL A 8 8.25 -19.58 5.81
C VAL A 8 8.81 -20.54 4.74
N SER A 9 9.16 -20.03 3.56
CA SER A 9 9.74 -20.85 2.48
C SER A 9 11.09 -21.46 2.90
N GLU A 10 11.46 -22.63 2.38
CA GLU A 10 12.60 -23.44 2.89
C GLU A 10 13.97 -22.73 2.93
N ASN A 11 14.19 -21.73 2.07
CA ASN A 11 15.43 -20.95 2.01
C ASN A 11 15.28 -19.52 2.56
N SER A 12 14.11 -19.20 3.12
CA SER A 12 13.81 -17.90 3.71
C SER A 12 14.31 -17.85 5.15
N THR A 13 14.82 -16.69 5.56
CA THR A 13 15.26 -16.43 6.94
C THR A 13 14.21 -15.68 7.77
N VAL A 14 13.00 -15.51 7.23
CA VAL A 14 11.89 -14.87 7.94
C VAL A 14 11.65 -15.54 9.28
N THR A 15 11.53 -14.73 10.32
CA THR A 15 11.22 -15.20 11.67
C THR A 15 9.89 -14.64 12.15
N VAL A 16 9.21 -15.40 13.01
CA VAL A 16 8.05 -14.93 13.76
C VAL A 16 8.54 -14.55 15.15
N THR A 17 8.50 -13.26 15.47
CA THR A 17 9.06 -12.69 16.70
C THR A 17 7.99 -11.94 17.49
N GLY A 18 8.12 -11.91 18.82
CA GLY A 18 7.29 -11.05 19.66
C GLY A 18 7.84 -9.65 19.88
N ASP A 19 9.10 -9.43 19.51
CA ASP A 19 9.71 -8.11 19.59
C ASP A 19 9.21 -7.22 18.46
N GLY A 20 8.80 -6.00 18.81
CA GLY A 20 8.36 -5.01 17.84
C GLY A 20 6.97 -5.26 17.23
N ALA A 21 6.18 -6.24 17.70
CA ALA A 21 4.86 -6.51 17.15
C ALA A 21 3.90 -5.31 17.30
N TYR A 22 3.16 -4.99 16.25
CA TYR A 22 2.15 -3.92 16.28
C TYR A 22 1.04 -4.21 17.30
N GLY A 23 0.55 -5.45 17.33
CA GLY A 23 -0.48 -5.87 18.28
C GLY A 23 -0.50 -7.37 18.55
N GLY A 24 -0.71 -7.74 19.81
CA GLY A 24 -0.69 -9.14 20.25
C GLY A 24 0.72 -9.62 20.59
N GLN A 25 1.04 -10.88 20.27
CA GLN A 25 2.28 -11.52 20.72
C GLN A 25 3.35 -11.69 19.64
N TYR A 26 3.02 -11.54 18.35
CA TYR A 26 3.92 -11.89 17.26
C TYR A 26 3.74 -11.00 16.04
N ALA A 27 4.83 -10.73 15.34
CA ALA A 27 4.94 -10.17 13.99
C ALA A 27 5.92 -11.02 13.15
N ALA A 28 5.81 -10.94 11.83
CA ALA A 28 6.79 -11.55 10.91
C ALA A 28 7.89 -10.53 10.60
N TYR A 29 9.15 -10.97 10.70
CA TYR A 29 10.36 -10.19 10.51
C TYR A 29 11.08 -10.64 9.25
N PHE A 30 11.31 -9.71 8.32
CA PHE A 30 11.98 -9.88 7.04
C PHE A 30 13.23 -9.01 6.98
N GLY A 31 14.22 -9.45 6.20
CA GLY A 31 15.45 -8.72 5.93
C GLY A 31 16.37 -8.67 7.15
N GLY A 32 16.99 -7.50 7.37
CA GLY A 32 18.04 -7.32 8.38
C GLY A 32 19.33 -8.08 8.06
N ILE A 33 19.45 -8.59 6.82
CA ILE A 33 20.60 -9.32 6.30
C ILE A 33 20.78 -9.04 4.80
N ASP A 34 22.01 -9.16 4.33
CA ASP A 34 22.37 -9.00 2.92
C ASP A 34 22.07 -10.26 2.09
N ASN A 35 21.82 -10.07 0.79
CA ASN A 35 21.69 -11.10 -0.25
C ASN A 35 20.61 -12.14 0.05
N ALA A 36 19.49 -11.71 0.62
CA ALA A 36 18.38 -12.57 0.99
C ALA A 36 17.31 -12.60 -0.09
N ASN A 37 16.67 -13.76 -0.21
CA ASN A 37 15.45 -13.95 -0.99
C ASN A 37 14.48 -14.70 -0.11
N GLU A 38 13.56 -13.94 0.46
CA GLU A 38 12.69 -14.39 1.52
C GLU A 38 11.25 -14.42 1.05
N GLU A 39 10.52 -15.40 1.56
CA GLU A 39 9.10 -15.53 1.30
C GLU A 39 8.38 -16.07 2.54
N PHE A 40 7.22 -15.48 2.80
CA PHE A 40 6.30 -15.84 3.85
C PHE A 40 4.88 -15.79 3.32
N TYR A 41 4.16 -16.90 3.39
CA TYR A 41 2.90 -17.03 2.68
C TYR A 41 1.85 -17.85 3.44
N GLN A 42 0.59 -17.66 3.07
CA GLN A 42 -0.53 -18.44 3.58
C GLN A 42 -1.48 -18.78 2.43
N GLN A 43 -1.94 -20.04 2.40
CA GLN A 43 -3.03 -20.42 1.52
C GLN A 43 -4.38 -19.98 2.10
N VAL A 44 -5.18 -19.29 1.29
CA VAL A 44 -6.54 -18.87 1.63
C VAL A 44 -7.52 -19.46 0.63
N ASN A 45 -8.60 -20.05 1.12
CA ASN A 45 -9.70 -20.51 0.26
C ASN A 45 -10.74 -19.40 0.15
N VAL A 46 -10.80 -18.75 -1.02
CA VAL A 46 -11.75 -17.67 -1.28
C VAL A 46 -13.13 -18.28 -1.54
N PRO A 47 -14.18 -17.89 -0.80
CA PRO A 47 -15.54 -18.33 -1.06
C PRO A 47 -15.98 -18.04 -2.49
N ASN A 48 -16.88 -18.88 -3.02
CA ASN A 48 -17.54 -18.62 -4.29
C ASN A 48 -18.80 -17.73 -4.15
N THR A 49 -18.96 -17.06 -3.01
CA THR A 49 -20.04 -16.13 -2.65
C THR A 49 -19.47 -14.73 -2.39
N GLY A 50 -20.31 -13.72 -2.16
CA GLY A 50 -19.87 -12.33 -1.95
C GLY A 50 -19.58 -11.56 -3.23
N GLU A 51 -19.50 -10.24 -3.12
CA GLU A 51 -19.30 -9.30 -4.24
C GLU A 51 -17.96 -8.57 -4.19
N GLN A 52 -17.29 -8.61 -3.04
CA GLN A 52 -16.02 -7.95 -2.78
C GLN A 52 -15.24 -8.66 -1.66
N GLY A 53 -13.96 -8.33 -1.58
CA GLY A 53 -13.08 -8.71 -0.47
C GLY A 53 -12.00 -7.67 -0.24
N SER A 54 -11.31 -7.79 0.87
CA SER A 54 -10.23 -6.88 1.23
C SER A 54 -9.07 -7.61 1.88
N LEU A 55 -7.86 -7.10 1.68
CA LEU A 55 -6.64 -7.51 2.37
C LEU A 55 -6.12 -6.32 3.16
N THR A 56 -5.89 -6.51 4.45
CA THR A 56 -5.25 -5.51 5.31
C THR A 56 -4.11 -6.12 6.09
N PHE A 57 -3.04 -5.37 6.30
CA PHE A 57 -1.95 -5.75 7.21
C PHE A 57 -1.20 -4.49 7.67
N TRP A 58 -0.65 -4.54 8.87
CA TRP A 58 0.22 -3.49 9.39
C TRP A 58 1.64 -3.73 8.90
N VAL A 59 2.35 -2.65 8.59
CA VAL A 59 3.74 -2.66 8.11
C VAL A 59 4.56 -1.65 8.90
N ASN A 60 5.80 -2.02 9.20
CA ASN A 60 6.83 -1.11 9.70
C ASN A 60 8.15 -1.46 8.99
N GLN A 61 8.66 -0.51 8.22
CA GLN A 61 9.91 -0.64 7.48
C GLN A 61 10.91 0.38 8.02
N PHE A 62 12.13 -0.09 8.22
CA PHE A 62 13.28 0.73 8.56
C PHE A 62 14.48 0.26 7.76
N SER A 63 15.30 1.20 7.29
CA SER A 63 16.37 0.92 6.34
C SER A 63 17.49 1.93 6.41
N GLU A 64 18.71 1.44 6.28
CA GLU A 64 19.91 2.25 6.10
C GLU A 64 20.08 2.74 4.65
N GLU A 65 19.24 2.28 3.71
CA GLU A 65 19.36 2.56 2.28
C GLU A 65 19.36 4.04 1.95
N SER A 66 20.23 4.41 0.99
CA SER A 66 20.41 5.79 0.55
C SER A 66 20.16 5.98 -0.95
N ALA A 67 19.91 4.89 -1.68
CA ALA A 67 19.58 4.90 -3.10
C ALA A 67 18.46 3.91 -3.41
N GLU A 68 17.68 4.21 -4.45
CA GLU A 68 16.65 3.31 -4.96
C GLU A 68 17.27 2.05 -5.58
N GLY A 69 16.54 0.94 -5.52
CA GLY A 69 16.82 -0.27 -6.28
C GLY A 69 17.64 -1.34 -5.58
N ALA A 70 17.96 -1.16 -4.30
CA ALA A 70 18.76 -2.11 -3.54
C ALA A 70 17.89 -3.24 -2.95
N ASP A 71 16.97 -2.86 -2.07
CA ASP A 71 16.14 -3.78 -1.30
C ASP A 71 14.65 -3.59 -1.62
N PHE A 72 13.88 -4.68 -1.67
CA PHE A 72 12.45 -4.63 -1.99
C PHE A 72 11.62 -5.55 -1.11
N PHE A 73 10.57 -5.00 -0.51
CA PHE A 73 9.50 -5.77 0.16
C PHE A 73 8.21 -5.75 -0.65
N CYS A 74 7.78 -6.90 -1.16
CA CYS A 74 6.64 -7.02 -2.07
C CYS A 74 5.49 -7.80 -1.44
N ALA A 75 4.26 -7.45 -1.82
CA ALA A 75 3.06 -8.23 -1.52
C ALA A 75 2.42 -8.73 -2.82
N SER A 76 1.95 -9.97 -2.83
CA SER A 76 1.38 -10.58 -4.04
C SER A 76 0.33 -11.64 -3.72
N ILE A 77 -0.55 -11.87 -4.70
CA ILE A 77 -1.54 -12.95 -4.65
C ILE A 77 -1.31 -13.89 -5.82
N TYR A 78 -1.16 -15.17 -5.55
CA TYR A 78 -0.97 -16.22 -6.55
C TYR A 78 -2.14 -17.21 -6.54
N ASP A 79 -2.39 -17.88 -7.67
CA ASP A 79 -3.26 -19.07 -7.69
C ASP A 79 -2.53 -20.23 -7.01
N ALA A 80 -3.12 -20.83 -5.99
CA ALA A 80 -2.44 -21.86 -5.19
C ALA A 80 -2.19 -23.16 -5.97
N ASN A 81 -2.87 -23.40 -7.09
CA ASN A 81 -2.70 -24.62 -7.86
C ASN A 81 -1.68 -24.46 -9.00
N THR A 82 -1.68 -23.29 -9.65
CA THR A 82 -0.82 -23.04 -10.82
C THR A 82 0.42 -22.22 -10.49
N VAL A 83 0.49 -21.63 -9.29
CA VAL A 83 1.50 -20.66 -8.85
C VAL A 83 1.65 -19.44 -9.79
N GLU A 84 0.64 -19.17 -10.61
CA GLU A 84 0.59 -17.96 -11.44
C GLU A 84 0.17 -16.77 -10.58
N GLN A 85 0.88 -15.64 -10.75
CA GLN A 85 0.54 -14.39 -10.06
C GLN A 85 -0.80 -13.85 -10.60
N ILE A 86 -1.75 -13.65 -9.70
CA ILE A 86 -3.05 -13.03 -9.99
C ILE A 86 -2.95 -11.52 -9.80
N PHE A 87 -2.37 -11.09 -8.67
CA PHE A 87 -2.14 -9.67 -8.39
C PHE A 87 -0.71 -9.46 -7.91
N ASP A 88 -0.07 -8.46 -8.51
CA ASP A 88 1.05 -7.75 -7.92
C ASP A 88 0.48 -6.58 -7.11
N LEU A 89 0.64 -6.62 -5.79
CA LEU A 89 0.14 -5.57 -4.90
C LEU A 89 1.19 -4.46 -4.69
N GLY A 90 2.34 -4.55 -5.36
CA GLY A 90 3.42 -3.58 -5.30
C GLY A 90 4.53 -3.97 -4.33
N CYS A 91 5.62 -3.21 -4.43
CA CYS A 91 6.81 -3.35 -3.60
C CYS A 91 7.15 -2.02 -2.93
N LEU A 92 7.68 -2.09 -1.72
CA LEU A 92 8.36 -1.02 -1.02
C LEU A 92 9.84 -1.12 -1.33
N ASP A 93 10.44 -0.04 -1.79
CA ASP A 93 11.90 0.05 -1.89
C ASP A 93 12.48 0.34 -0.49
N GLY A 94 13.62 -0.26 -0.16
CA GLY A 94 14.34 -0.03 1.10
C GLY A 94 14.52 1.45 1.40
N VAL A 95 14.83 2.23 0.37
CA VAL A 95 15.04 3.68 0.50
C VAL A 95 13.79 4.41 1.03
N GLU A 96 12.58 3.87 0.83
CA GLU A 96 11.31 4.49 1.26
C GLU A 96 11.09 4.48 2.77
N ALA A 97 11.92 3.76 3.53
CA ALA A 97 11.90 3.78 4.99
C ALA A 97 11.96 5.21 5.54
N ILE A 98 11.15 5.46 6.58
CA ILE A 98 11.13 6.77 7.27
C ILE A 98 12.31 6.88 8.24
N ASN A 99 12.68 5.76 8.86
CA ASN A 99 13.73 5.67 9.87
C ASN A 99 14.79 4.63 9.46
N ASP A 100 16.02 4.84 9.90
CA ASP A 100 17.12 3.89 9.75
C ASP A 100 17.07 2.72 10.75
N SER A 101 16.21 2.83 11.76
CA SER A 101 16.08 1.91 12.87
C SER A 101 14.61 1.77 13.27
N TYR A 102 14.30 0.68 13.98
CA TYR A 102 12.93 0.39 14.41
C TYR A 102 12.35 1.54 15.25
N ASP A 103 11.17 1.99 14.84
CA ASP A 103 10.36 2.96 15.57
C ASP A 103 8.94 2.41 15.74
N ALA A 104 8.49 2.30 16.99
CA ALA A 104 7.17 1.76 17.31
C ALA A 104 6.02 2.67 16.87
N GLU A 105 6.28 3.93 16.55
CA GLU A 105 5.26 4.87 16.05
C GLU A 105 5.16 4.85 14.52
N ALA A 106 6.14 4.25 13.82
CA ALA A 106 6.21 4.17 12.37
C ALA A 106 5.42 2.99 11.77
N TRP A 107 4.39 2.49 12.46
CA TRP A 107 3.49 1.48 11.91
C TRP A 107 2.39 2.12 11.06
N TRP A 108 2.14 1.59 9.86
CA TRP A 108 1.01 1.99 9.02
C TRP A 108 0.22 0.80 8.51
N LEU A 109 -1.03 1.05 8.13
CA LEU A 109 -1.94 0.03 7.61
C LEU A 109 -1.88 0.02 6.09
N ALA A 110 -1.45 -1.10 5.50
CA ALA A 110 -1.66 -1.39 4.08
C ALA A 110 -3.06 -1.98 3.89
N GLN A 111 -3.80 -1.49 2.89
CA GLN A 111 -5.17 -1.92 2.59
C GLN A 111 -5.41 -2.01 1.08
N TYR A 112 -5.87 -3.18 0.65
CA TYR A 112 -6.26 -3.47 -0.73
C TYR A 112 -7.73 -3.92 -0.77
N GLU A 113 -8.49 -3.37 -1.70
CA GLU A 113 -9.90 -3.67 -1.90
C GLU A 113 -10.08 -4.33 -3.27
N PHE A 114 -10.78 -5.47 -3.31
CA PHE A 114 -11.03 -6.24 -4.53
C PHE A 114 -12.52 -6.20 -4.84
N GLN A 115 -12.89 -5.60 -5.97
CA GLN A 115 -14.28 -5.48 -6.43
C GLN A 115 -14.40 -5.79 -7.91
N GLY A 116 -15.61 -6.08 -8.40
CA GLY A 116 -15.88 -6.23 -9.83
C GLY A 116 -14.99 -7.27 -10.51
N ALA A 117 -14.20 -6.86 -11.50
CA ALA A 117 -13.32 -7.75 -12.25
C ALA A 117 -12.22 -8.37 -11.38
N ASP A 118 -11.68 -7.61 -10.43
CA ASP A 118 -10.60 -8.09 -9.55
C ASP A 118 -11.11 -9.15 -8.58
N TRP A 119 -12.30 -8.93 -8.01
CA TRP A 119 -12.96 -9.94 -7.19
C TRP A 119 -13.28 -11.20 -7.99
N ASN A 120 -13.73 -11.07 -9.24
CA ASN A 120 -14.00 -12.22 -10.11
C ASN A 120 -12.74 -13.05 -10.41
N ALA A 121 -11.55 -12.44 -10.36
CA ALA A 121 -10.29 -13.16 -10.52
C ALA A 121 -9.94 -14.04 -9.30
N LEU A 122 -10.43 -13.70 -8.10
CA LEU A 122 -10.17 -14.41 -6.84
C LEU A 122 -11.29 -15.39 -6.45
N LYS A 123 -12.54 -15.02 -6.70
CA LYS A 123 -13.73 -15.67 -6.16
C LYS A 123 -13.77 -17.17 -6.48
N GLY A 124 -13.92 -18.00 -5.46
CA GLY A 124 -14.00 -19.45 -5.58
C GLY A 124 -12.66 -20.15 -5.80
N LYS A 125 -11.52 -19.44 -5.75
CA LYS A 125 -10.18 -20.03 -5.88
C LYS A 125 -9.54 -20.31 -4.52
N ALA A 126 -8.60 -21.25 -4.52
CA ALA A 126 -7.55 -21.27 -3.51
C ALA A 126 -6.42 -20.35 -3.97
N ILE A 127 -6.02 -19.41 -3.13
CA ILE A 127 -4.96 -18.43 -3.42
C ILE A 127 -3.83 -18.57 -2.41
N LEU A 128 -2.64 -18.11 -2.78
CA LEU A 128 -1.53 -17.86 -1.87
C LEU A 128 -1.43 -16.35 -1.67
N LEU A 129 -1.59 -15.89 -0.43
CA LEU A 129 -1.19 -14.55 -0.03
C LEU A 129 0.29 -14.62 0.36
N ALA A 130 1.15 -13.89 -0.34
CA ALA A 130 2.59 -13.97 -0.16
C ALA A 130 3.20 -12.59 0.07
N PHE A 131 4.16 -12.56 0.99
CA PHE A 131 5.05 -11.44 1.27
C PHE A 131 6.48 -11.87 0.99
N GLN A 132 7.20 -11.04 0.26
CA GLN A 132 8.51 -11.37 -0.28
C GLN A 132 9.49 -10.24 0.04
N MET A 133 10.71 -10.59 0.44
CA MET A 133 11.79 -9.63 0.64
C MET A 133 12.98 -10.04 -0.20
N TYR A 134 13.52 -9.08 -0.95
CA TYR A 134 14.74 -9.23 -1.72
C TYR A 134 15.74 -8.21 -1.22
N THR A 135 16.89 -8.67 -0.72
CA THR A 135 17.99 -7.77 -0.35
C THR A 135 19.20 -8.01 -1.22
N ASP A 136 19.97 -6.95 -1.44
CA ASP A 136 21.24 -7.03 -2.14
C ASP A 136 22.44 -7.11 -1.18
N GLY A 137 23.65 -6.90 -1.68
CA GLY A 137 24.87 -6.97 -0.88
C GLY A 137 25.25 -5.68 -0.15
N SER A 138 24.34 -4.70 -0.07
CA SER A 138 24.62 -3.35 0.41
C SER A 138 24.03 -3.06 1.79
N LEU A 139 23.33 -1.95 1.98
CA LEU A 139 22.86 -1.49 3.30
C LEU A 139 21.68 -2.38 3.77
N LEU A 140 21.32 -2.29 5.04
CA LEU A 140 20.29 -3.17 5.60
C LEU A 140 18.90 -2.53 5.51
N THR A 141 17.94 -3.28 4.95
CA THR A 141 16.50 -3.04 5.13
C THR A 141 15.86 -4.12 5.97
N THR A 142 14.98 -3.72 6.89
CA THR A 142 14.12 -4.64 7.65
C THR A 142 12.65 -4.25 7.49
N VAL A 143 11.80 -5.26 7.37
CA VAL A 143 10.34 -5.08 7.39
C VAL A 143 9.70 -5.98 8.43
N LEU A 144 8.84 -5.39 9.24
CA LEU A 144 7.90 -6.10 10.11
C LEU A 144 6.50 -6.00 9.52
N ILE A 145 5.79 -7.13 9.48
CA ILE A 145 4.34 -7.15 9.20
C ILE A 145 3.55 -7.82 10.31
N ASP A 146 2.33 -7.35 10.53
CA ASP A 146 1.46 -7.88 11.56
C ASP A 146 -0.03 -7.73 11.22
N ASN A 147 -0.88 -8.49 11.92
CA ASN A 147 -2.35 -8.43 11.86
C ASN A 147 -2.89 -8.52 10.43
N ILE A 148 -2.35 -9.47 9.67
CA ILE A 148 -2.78 -9.76 8.31
C ILE A 148 -4.20 -10.32 8.33
N SER A 149 -5.10 -9.72 7.56
CA SER A 149 -6.51 -10.10 7.49
C SER A 149 -6.98 -10.06 6.05
N PHE A 150 -7.49 -11.18 5.56
CA PHE A 150 -8.24 -11.26 4.31
C PHE A 150 -9.72 -11.47 4.64
N GLN A 151 -10.57 -10.55 4.20
CA GLN A 151 -12.00 -10.55 4.49
C GLN A 151 -12.81 -10.57 3.21
N THR A 152 -14.02 -11.15 3.29
CA THR A 152 -14.95 -11.24 2.18
C THR A 152 -16.32 -10.83 2.68
N ASP A 153 -17.08 -10.10 1.86
CA ASP A 153 -18.44 -9.75 2.23
C ASP A 153 -19.32 -11.00 2.27
N SER A 154 -19.73 -11.40 3.46
CA SER A 154 -20.66 -12.52 3.62
C SER A 154 -22.06 -12.11 3.17
N THR A 155 -22.39 -12.36 1.89
CA THR A 155 -23.80 -12.37 1.48
C THR A 155 -24.42 -13.66 2.02
N ALA A 156 -25.11 -13.59 3.16
CA ALA A 156 -26.02 -14.65 3.56
C ALA A 156 -27.03 -14.87 2.42
N VAL A 157 -27.13 -16.11 1.93
CA VAL A 157 -28.09 -16.47 0.88
C VAL A 157 -29.51 -16.30 1.42
N ALA A 158 -30.14 -15.15 1.16
CA ALA A 158 -31.57 -15.00 1.35
C ALA A 158 -32.29 -15.76 0.23
N THR A 159 -33.10 -16.75 0.59
CA THR A 159 -34.04 -17.43 -0.32
C THR A 159 -34.88 -16.40 -1.08
N PRO A 160 -34.97 -16.42 -2.42
CA PRO A 160 -35.59 -15.34 -3.17
C PRO A 160 -37.12 -15.41 -3.00
N THR A 161 -37.71 -14.38 -2.40
CA THR A 161 -39.12 -14.02 -2.64
C THR A 161 -39.15 -13.09 -3.85
N PRO A 162 -39.77 -13.45 -4.98
CA PRO A 162 -39.79 -12.58 -6.16
C PRO A 162 -40.59 -11.30 -5.85
N THR A 163 -39.89 -10.16 -5.85
CA THR A 163 -40.47 -8.82 -5.71
C THR A 163 -40.14 -8.05 -7.00
N PRO A 164 -41.08 -7.29 -7.59
CA PRO A 164 -40.89 -6.67 -8.89
C PRO A 164 -39.71 -5.70 -8.90
N ILE A 165 -38.91 -5.77 -9.98
CA ILE A 165 -37.72 -4.97 -10.23
C ILE A 165 -38.14 -3.51 -10.47
N SER A 166 -37.81 -2.64 -9.53
CA SER A 166 -37.67 -1.20 -9.80
C SER A 166 -36.26 -0.97 -10.32
N THR A 167 -36.14 -0.42 -11.53
CA THR A 167 -34.85 0.05 -12.07
C THR A 167 -34.34 1.18 -11.20
N ALA A 168 -33.43 0.86 -10.28
CA ALA A 168 -32.71 1.86 -9.49
C ALA A 168 -31.83 2.69 -10.41
N GLN A 169 -32.05 3.99 -10.40
CA GLN A 169 -31.18 4.98 -11.02
C GLN A 169 -29.82 4.96 -10.28
N PRO A 170 -28.66 5.00 -10.97
CA PRO A 170 -27.37 5.04 -10.29
C PRO A 170 -27.34 6.22 -9.32
N SER A 171 -27.05 5.95 -8.04
CA SER A 171 -26.89 7.01 -7.06
C SER A 171 -25.68 7.86 -7.45
N ALA A 172 -25.84 9.18 -7.51
CA ALA A 172 -24.72 10.09 -7.76
C ALA A 172 -23.60 9.80 -6.75
N GLN A 173 -22.44 9.36 -7.26
CA GLN A 173 -21.25 9.10 -6.46
C GLN A 173 -20.82 10.42 -5.82
N ARG A 174 -20.77 10.46 -4.48
CA ARG A 174 -20.35 11.66 -3.76
C ARG A 174 -18.86 11.87 -3.97
N THR A 175 -18.50 12.99 -4.60
CA THR A 175 -17.11 13.38 -4.80
C THR A 175 -16.63 14.23 -3.62
N TRP A 176 -15.51 13.85 -3.02
CA TRP A 176 -14.83 14.58 -1.96
C TRP A 176 -13.63 15.32 -2.55
N THR A 177 -13.30 16.49 -1.99
CA THR A 177 -12.07 17.21 -2.33
C THR A 177 -11.21 17.30 -1.06
N ALA A 178 -10.02 16.73 -1.11
CA ALA A 178 -9.00 16.86 -0.08
C ALA A 178 -7.96 17.90 -0.51
N ILE A 179 -7.59 18.78 0.43
CA ILE A 179 -6.44 19.66 0.29
C ILE A 179 -5.41 19.17 1.30
N LEU A 180 -4.28 18.68 0.81
CA LEU A 180 -3.13 18.34 1.65
C LEU A 180 -2.19 19.55 1.64
N TYR A 181 -2.04 20.22 2.78
CA TYR A 181 -1.05 21.27 2.95
C TYR A 181 0.18 20.71 3.63
N ILE A 182 1.34 20.87 3.00
CA ILE A 182 2.63 20.46 3.52
C ILE A 182 3.45 21.72 3.74
N ASP A 183 3.71 22.02 5.01
CA ASP A 183 4.57 23.13 5.40
C ASP A 183 6.04 22.79 5.11
N GLY A 184 6.66 23.54 4.20
CA GLY A 184 8.02 23.33 3.73
C GLY A 184 9.09 24.11 4.46
N ASP A 185 8.77 24.65 5.65
CA ASP A 185 9.78 25.15 6.58
C ASP A 185 10.76 24.04 7.04
N ASN A 186 10.48 22.77 6.71
CA ASN A 186 11.33 21.60 6.94
C ASN A 186 12.03 21.10 5.65
N ASP A 187 13.15 20.38 5.78
CA ASP A 187 13.85 19.74 4.65
C ASP A 187 13.02 18.56 4.10
N LEU A 188 12.26 18.82 3.02
CA LEU A 188 11.35 17.85 2.39
C LEU A 188 11.90 17.21 1.11
N CYS A 189 13.17 17.42 0.77
CA CYS A 189 13.73 17.08 -0.54
C CYS A 189 13.59 15.59 -0.92
N ASN A 190 13.66 14.70 0.06
CA ASN A 190 13.52 13.25 -0.17
C ASN A 190 12.13 12.72 0.21
N ALA A 191 11.37 13.46 1.00
CA ALA A 191 10.03 13.06 1.42
C ALA A 191 8.99 13.30 0.32
N TYR A 192 9.18 14.35 -0.48
CA TYR A 192 8.16 14.79 -1.42
C TYR A 192 7.88 13.84 -2.59
N PRO A 193 8.89 13.38 -3.36
CA PRO A 193 8.65 12.39 -4.43
C PRO A 193 8.03 11.10 -3.88
N ARG A 194 8.48 10.66 -2.70
CA ARG A 194 7.99 9.45 -2.03
C ARG A 194 6.53 9.58 -1.62
N LEU A 195 6.15 10.71 -1.00
CA LEU A 195 4.78 10.97 -0.60
C LEU A 195 3.84 11.01 -1.81
N LEU A 196 4.26 11.64 -2.92
CA LEU A 196 3.48 11.61 -4.16
C LEU A 196 3.34 10.18 -4.70
N THR A 197 4.44 9.45 -4.89
CA THR A 197 4.41 8.06 -5.37
C THR A 197 3.50 7.20 -4.51
N ARG A 198 3.58 7.36 -3.18
CA ARG A 198 2.74 6.63 -2.23
C ARG A 198 1.26 6.99 -2.36
N MET A 199 0.94 8.29 -2.49
CA MET A 199 -0.42 8.73 -2.72
C MET A 199 -0.98 8.22 -4.05
N GLU A 200 -0.15 8.16 -5.10
CA GLU A 200 -0.52 7.57 -6.39
C GLU A 200 -0.83 6.07 -6.25
N GLN A 201 0.03 5.32 -5.55
CA GLN A 201 -0.18 3.89 -5.28
C GLN A 201 -1.44 3.62 -4.43
N GLU A 202 -1.63 4.35 -3.33
CA GLU A 202 -2.70 4.05 -2.37
C GLU A 202 -4.07 4.62 -2.78
N LEU A 203 -4.07 5.69 -3.57
CA LEU A 203 -5.28 6.44 -3.91
C LEU A 203 -5.57 6.50 -5.42
N GLY A 204 -4.71 5.96 -6.30
CA GLY A 204 -4.82 6.08 -7.75
C GLY A 204 -6.23 5.83 -8.32
N ASP A 205 -6.81 4.66 -8.03
CA ASP A 205 -8.17 4.30 -8.49
C ASP A 205 -9.29 5.07 -7.78
N LYS A 206 -8.97 5.67 -6.62
CA LYS A 206 -9.88 6.50 -5.83
C LYS A 206 -9.88 7.96 -6.31
N ILE A 207 -8.88 8.39 -7.08
CA ILE A 207 -8.71 9.75 -7.60
C ILE A 207 -9.17 9.87 -9.07
N GLY A 208 -10.11 10.76 -9.35
CA GLY A 208 -10.52 11.09 -10.74
C GLY A 208 -12.00 10.89 -11.09
N PRO A 209 -12.37 10.83 -12.38
CA PRO A 209 -13.75 10.83 -12.86
C PRO A 209 -14.49 9.53 -12.56
N ASN A 210 -13.75 8.45 -12.29
CA ASN A 210 -14.29 7.17 -11.82
C ASN A 210 -14.06 6.97 -10.31
N GLY A 211 -13.20 7.80 -9.71
CA GLY A 211 -12.92 7.83 -8.28
C GLY A 211 -13.92 8.67 -7.50
N PHE A 212 -13.82 8.65 -6.17
CA PHE A 212 -14.64 9.51 -5.31
C PHE A 212 -13.86 10.70 -4.74
N LEU A 213 -12.56 10.82 -5.03
CA LEU A 213 -11.66 11.79 -4.42
C LEU A 213 -11.01 12.70 -5.48
N ASN A 214 -10.94 14.00 -5.17
CA ASN A 214 -10.06 14.95 -5.83
C ASN A 214 -9.00 15.38 -4.80
N ILE A 215 -7.72 15.34 -5.18
CA ILE A 215 -6.65 15.79 -4.28
C ILE A 215 -5.94 16.98 -4.90
N THR A 216 -5.83 18.04 -4.11
CA THR A 216 -4.89 19.13 -4.36
C THR A 216 -3.85 19.10 -3.25
N VAL A 217 -2.58 19.02 -3.63
CA VAL A 217 -1.47 19.15 -2.67
C VAL A 217 -0.93 20.58 -2.79
N LEU A 218 -0.85 21.27 -1.66
CA LEU A 218 -0.21 22.57 -1.52
C LEU A 218 1.07 22.34 -0.71
N ILE A 219 2.18 22.83 -1.24
CA ILE A 219 3.47 22.73 -0.59
C ILE A 219 3.94 24.15 -0.38
N ASP A 220 4.25 24.51 0.86
CA ASP A 220 4.99 25.73 1.11
C ASP A 220 6.41 25.50 0.58
N HIS A 221 6.88 26.34 -0.34
CA HIS A 221 8.15 26.20 -1.06
C HIS A 221 8.26 25.20 -2.22
N HIS A 222 9.24 25.49 -3.09
CA HIS A 222 9.51 24.74 -4.31
C HIS A 222 10.37 23.49 -4.00
N PRO A 223 9.93 22.27 -4.38
CA PRO A 223 10.58 21.02 -3.95
C PRO A 223 11.98 20.77 -4.52
N GLY A 224 12.45 21.63 -5.43
CA GLY A 224 13.85 21.65 -5.88
C GLY A 224 14.82 22.38 -4.94
N TYR A 225 14.36 22.95 -3.83
CA TYR A 225 15.20 23.70 -2.89
C TYR A 225 15.01 23.17 -1.46
N CYS A 226 16.07 22.60 -0.89
CA CYS A 226 16.02 21.88 0.39
C CYS A 226 16.10 22.77 1.65
N GLN A 227 16.13 24.09 1.51
CA GLN A 227 16.38 25.03 2.63
C GLN A 227 15.35 26.15 2.72
N GLY A 228 14.08 25.87 2.40
CA GLY A 228 13.00 26.86 2.51
C GLY A 228 13.19 28.06 1.56
N ILE A 229 13.71 27.80 0.35
CA ILE A 229 13.88 28.83 -0.68
C ILE A 229 12.89 28.55 -1.81
N GLY A 230 12.04 29.51 -2.14
CA GLY A 230 11.13 29.43 -3.28
C GLY A 230 9.67 29.56 -2.87
N ASN A 231 8.78 29.74 -3.84
CA ASN A 231 7.38 30.04 -3.57
C ASN A 231 6.56 28.80 -3.20
N ALA A 232 5.40 29.01 -2.58
CA ALA A 232 4.38 27.98 -2.43
C ALA A 232 3.99 27.39 -3.80
N MET A 233 3.94 26.06 -3.87
CA MET A 233 3.62 25.30 -5.06
C MET A 233 2.30 24.55 -4.89
N ARG A 234 1.44 24.61 -5.91
CA ARG A 234 0.22 23.81 -5.99
C ARG A 234 0.41 22.66 -6.96
N TYR A 235 0.01 21.47 -6.54
CA TYR A 235 -0.05 20.25 -7.32
C TYR A 235 -1.49 19.78 -7.46
N LEU A 236 -1.93 19.54 -8.69
CA LEU A 236 -3.22 18.91 -8.98
C LEU A 236 -2.99 17.51 -9.53
N ILE A 237 -3.19 16.52 -8.66
CA ILE A 237 -3.10 15.11 -9.03
C ILE A 237 -4.22 14.79 -10.02
N GLN A 238 -3.89 14.20 -11.17
CA GLN A 238 -4.86 13.89 -12.20
C GLN A 238 -5.69 12.64 -11.88
N PRO A 239 -6.83 12.51 -12.54
CA PRO A 239 -7.52 11.24 -12.71
C PRO A 239 -6.62 10.04 -13.03
N ASN A 240 -6.41 9.11 -12.08
CA ASN A 240 -5.44 7.99 -12.07
C ASN A 240 -4.14 8.19 -11.26
N GLY A 241 -4.03 9.28 -10.50
CA GLY A 241 -2.81 9.60 -9.76
C GLY A 241 -1.76 10.34 -10.59
N ALA A 242 -1.82 10.35 -11.92
CA ALA A 242 -0.73 10.90 -12.73
C ALA A 242 -0.47 12.39 -12.47
N TYR A 243 0.80 12.75 -12.59
CA TYR A 243 1.28 14.12 -12.51
C TYR A 243 2.28 14.40 -13.65
N THR A 244 2.20 15.58 -14.26
CA THR A 244 3.19 16.07 -15.22
C THR A 244 3.73 17.43 -14.80
N ASP A 245 5.05 17.53 -14.72
CA ASP A 245 5.72 18.75 -14.30
C ASP A 245 5.48 19.91 -15.27
N GLY A 246 5.13 21.08 -14.72
CA GLY A 246 4.75 22.27 -15.50
C GLY A 246 3.35 22.24 -16.15
N VAL A 247 2.61 21.14 -16.01
CA VAL A 247 1.18 21.04 -16.42
C VAL A 247 0.29 21.00 -15.19
N ASN A 248 0.69 20.21 -14.19
CA ASN A 248 -0.07 19.96 -12.97
C ASN A 248 0.53 20.65 -11.74
N ARG A 249 1.59 21.44 -11.93
CA ARG A 249 2.24 22.25 -10.91
C ARG A 249 2.18 23.72 -11.28
N TRP A 250 1.74 24.52 -10.33
CA TRP A 250 1.71 25.97 -10.44
C TRP A 250 2.47 26.60 -9.28
N ASP A 251 3.33 27.55 -9.62
CA ASP A 251 3.89 28.50 -8.66
C ASP A 251 2.76 29.45 -8.24
N MET A 252 2.47 29.48 -6.94
CA MET A 252 1.41 30.29 -6.35
C MET A 252 1.93 31.64 -5.83
N GLY A 253 3.25 31.84 -5.82
CA GLY A 253 3.91 32.98 -5.19
C GLY A 253 3.83 32.96 -3.66
N GLU A 254 4.65 33.79 -3.03
CA GLU A 254 4.50 34.17 -1.61
C GLU A 254 4.11 35.63 -1.50
N ILE A 255 3.19 35.94 -0.58
CA ILE A 255 2.86 37.32 -0.23
C ILE A 255 3.68 37.69 1.00
N HIS A 256 4.72 38.50 0.80
CA HIS A 256 5.53 39.08 1.88
C HIS A 256 4.87 40.33 2.50
#